data_AF-A0A1B3SJD1-F1
#
_entry.id   AF-A0A1B3SJD1-F1
#
_cell.length_a   1.000
_cell.length_b   1.000
_cell.length_c   1.000
_cell.angle_alpha   90.00
_cell.angle_beta   90.00
_cell.angle_gamma   90.00
#
_symmetry.space_group_name_H-M   'P 1'
#
loop_
_entity.id
_entity.type
_entity.pdbx_description
1 polymer ?
#
loop_
_entity_poly.entity_id
_entity_poly.type
_entity_poly.pdbx_seq_one_letter_code
_entity_poly.pdbx_strand_id
1 'polypeptide(L)'
;MEYWLDEWFQSDSSKWTIKSDYGFLHVYALTMTLGVLAAIALACYQMWRKKLPLQDILIAAIFIVPSGLFVASFFGKLNSDGKSMLGNYGFFGLFAFWKEGMSIHGAILGGGIAALISLYFLGRRTRISVFTYADCVAPGILISQSIGRWGNFFNHELTGKPIGIYGSDALSNMPKWLQDNLAFKATAEGIGKTLNGFTLEDNVTYVMQPLFLYESVSFLFLYLFIVLFIPGIGKWVGKKPWKVHPETYNLDWKKSWKYAFTWNKSLKDDTYFQIWRDAYFTKVETNRNAWYEQKLLEISATNKIKKRWLQGKALLEANNPDGYSPTRVGVQCGAYFLCWNLVRFFIEIDRSQEGFFVMYNFGLSIALIVLTGLFGLILIILAQFISPYLTRRPGCIYEKPYFYTEQIVEEVINKSSNSIFKKSKKVEQSKIEEKRKKALEKLEKLSKQNNSSKDQQK
;
A
#
# COMPACT_ATOMS: atom_id res chain seq x y z
N MET A 1 6.97 -18.89 -9.91
CA MET A 1 6.23 -19.95 -9.23
C MET A 1 7.24 -20.67 -8.38
N GLU A 2 6.81 -20.99 -7.18
CA GLU A 2 7.63 -21.12 -6.00
C GLU A 2 7.52 -22.63 -5.69
N TYR A 3 8.60 -23.39 -5.96
CA TYR A 3 8.66 -24.86 -5.95
C TYR A 3 9.29 -25.28 -4.62
N TRP A 4 8.54 -25.83 -3.68
CA TRP A 4 9.00 -25.95 -2.28
C TRP A 4 9.15 -27.38 -1.77
N LEU A 5 8.32 -28.24 -2.35
CA LEU A 5 8.02 -29.60 -1.90
C LEU A 5 7.72 -30.52 -3.08
N ASP A 6 7.55 -30.01 -4.31
CA ASP A 6 7.10 -30.81 -5.47
C ASP A 6 8.07 -31.94 -5.82
N GLU A 7 9.37 -31.77 -5.57
CA GLU A 7 10.35 -32.84 -5.79
C GLU A 7 10.18 -33.98 -4.79
N TRP A 8 9.86 -33.71 -3.52
CA TRP A 8 9.85 -34.71 -2.43
C TRP A 8 8.45 -35.15 -2.02
N PHE A 9 7.43 -34.37 -2.35
CA PHE A 9 6.04 -34.60 -2.05
C PHE A 9 5.18 -34.32 -3.26
N GLN A 10 4.25 -35.21 -3.51
CA GLN A 10 3.21 -35.06 -4.51
C GLN A 10 1.85 -35.03 -3.83
N SER A 11 0.94 -34.35 -4.50
CA SER A 11 -0.45 -34.25 -4.13
C SER A 11 -1.14 -35.61 -4.01
N ASP A 12 -1.77 -35.89 -2.85
CA ASP A 12 -2.66 -37.06 -2.74
C ASP A 12 -4.07 -36.68 -3.22
N SER A 13 -4.24 -36.58 -4.53
CA SER A 13 -5.51 -36.20 -5.17
C SER A 13 -6.70 -37.07 -4.77
N SER A 14 -6.45 -38.28 -4.23
CA SER A 14 -7.49 -39.17 -3.71
C SER A 14 -8.16 -38.66 -2.44
N LYS A 15 -7.49 -37.77 -1.69
CA LYS A 15 -7.99 -37.19 -0.44
C LYS A 15 -8.57 -35.79 -0.65
N TRP A 16 -8.07 -35.07 -1.65
CA TRP A 16 -8.40 -33.66 -1.83
C TRP A 16 -9.87 -33.44 -2.18
N THR A 17 -10.47 -32.48 -1.48
CA THR A 17 -11.87 -32.11 -1.66
C THR A 17 -12.05 -30.81 -2.42
N ILE A 18 -10.97 -30.01 -2.58
CA ILE A 18 -10.97 -28.75 -3.32
C ILE A 18 -10.16 -28.84 -4.61
N LYS A 19 -10.56 -28.07 -5.61
CA LYS A 19 -9.88 -27.96 -6.91
C LYS A 19 -9.18 -26.61 -7.04
N SER A 20 -8.08 -26.57 -7.79
CA SER A 20 -7.44 -25.32 -8.22
C SER A 20 -8.36 -24.50 -9.12
N ASP A 21 -9.12 -25.21 -9.96
CA ASP A 21 -9.92 -24.63 -11.03
C ASP A 21 -11.35 -25.17 -11.02
N TYR A 22 -12.30 -24.24 -11.13
CA TYR A 22 -13.73 -24.53 -11.24
C TYR A 22 -14.23 -24.01 -12.60
N GLY A 23 -13.94 -24.77 -13.65
CA GLY A 23 -14.23 -24.37 -15.03
C GLY A 23 -13.30 -23.24 -15.49
N PHE A 24 -13.86 -22.08 -15.84
CA PHE A 24 -13.08 -20.90 -16.21
C PHE A 24 -12.52 -20.12 -15.00
N LEU A 25 -12.92 -20.51 -13.77
CA LEU A 25 -12.51 -19.83 -12.56
C LEU A 25 -11.24 -20.44 -11.97
N HIS A 26 -10.11 -19.77 -12.19
CA HIS A 26 -8.84 -20.08 -11.54
C HIS A 26 -8.82 -19.45 -10.14
N VAL A 27 -8.92 -20.26 -9.09
CA VAL A 27 -9.09 -19.74 -7.70
C VAL A 27 -7.87 -18.95 -7.24
N TYR A 28 -6.67 -19.37 -7.64
CA TYR A 28 -5.44 -18.63 -7.37
C TYR A 28 -5.48 -17.20 -7.96
N ALA A 29 -5.83 -17.06 -9.25
CA ALA A 29 -5.91 -15.76 -9.89
C ALA A 29 -7.04 -14.88 -9.30
N LEU A 30 -8.17 -15.52 -8.92
CA LEU A 30 -9.27 -14.84 -8.25
C LEU A 30 -8.84 -14.25 -6.91
N THR A 31 -8.24 -15.06 -6.04
CA THR A 31 -7.82 -14.61 -4.70
C THR A 31 -6.74 -13.53 -4.78
N MET A 32 -5.79 -13.64 -5.71
CA MET A 32 -4.80 -12.58 -5.96
C MET A 32 -5.46 -11.26 -6.40
N THR A 33 -6.44 -11.34 -7.31
CA THR A 33 -7.20 -10.16 -7.76
C THR A 33 -8.01 -9.55 -6.62
N LEU A 34 -8.70 -10.38 -5.83
CA LEU A 34 -9.44 -9.94 -4.65
C LEU A 34 -8.52 -9.31 -3.60
N GLY A 35 -7.29 -9.81 -3.44
CA GLY A 35 -6.29 -9.21 -2.58
C GLY A 35 -5.94 -7.78 -2.99
N VAL A 36 -5.66 -7.56 -4.28
CA VAL A 36 -5.39 -6.21 -4.82
C VAL A 36 -6.60 -5.29 -4.63
N LEU A 37 -7.80 -5.76 -4.96
CA LEU A 37 -9.04 -4.98 -4.78
C LEU A 37 -9.28 -4.64 -3.30
N ALA A 38 -9.03 -5.57 -2.38
CA ALA A 38 -9.13 -5.34 -0.95
C ALA A 38 -8.13 -4.28 -0.47
N ALA A 39 -6.88 -4.32 -0.92
CA ALA A 39 -5.90 -3.29 -0.58
C ALA A 39 -6.33 -1.89 -1.06
N ILE A 40 -6.85 -1.78 -2.28
CA ILE A 40 -7.37 -0.51 -2.82
C ILE A 40 -8.60 -0.04 -2.02
N ALA A 41 -9.56 -0.93 -1.77
CA ALA A 41 -10.77 -0.63 -1.02
C ALA A 41 -10.45 -0.16 0.41
N LEU A 42 -9.49 -0.82 1.08
CA LEU A 42 -9.03 -0.41 2.41
C LEU A 42 -8.31 0.93 2.37
N ALA A 43 -7.48 1.20 1.36
CA ALA A 43 -6.85 2.51 1.21
C ALA A 43 -7.89 3.62 1.00
N CYS A 44 -8.91 3.38 0.18
CA CYS A 44 -10.05 4.29 0.01
C CYS A 44 -10.83 4.46 1.32
N TYR A 45 -11.06 3.39 2.08
CA TYR A 45 -11.73 3.45 3.38
C TYR A 45 -10.94 4.29 4.39
N GLN A 46 -9.62 4.13 4.46
CA GLN A 46 -8.76 4.93 5.33
C GLN A 46 -8.80 6.43 4.96
N MET A 47 -8.78 6.75 3.66
CA MET A 47 -8.93 8.12 3.18
C MET A 47 -10.31 8.71 3.51
N TRP A 48 -11.37 7.94 3.28
CA TRP A 48 -12.75 8.34 3.57
C TRP A 48 -12.93 8.64 5.06
N ARG A 49 -12.40 7.79 5.94
CA ARG A 49 -12.40 8.01 7.39
C ARG A 49 -11.69 9.30 7.81
N LYS A 50 -10.65 9.69 7.06
CA LYS A 50 -9.90 10.95 7.25
C LYS A 50 -10.55 12.15 6.55
N LYS A 51 -11.68 11.97 5.87
CA LYS A 51 -12.37 12.97 5.04
C LYS A 51 -11.50 13.53 3.90
N LEU A 52 -10.68 12.67 3.31
CA LEU A 52 -9.79 13.01 2.20
C LEU A 52 -10.36 12.54 0.86
N PRO A 53 -10.04 13.22 -0.27
CA PRO A 53 -10.49 12.84 -1.59
C PRO A 53 -9.96 11.45 -1.99
N LEU A 54 -10.85 10.61 -2.53
CA LEU A 54 -10.52 9.23 -2.91
C LEU A 54 -9.90 9.13 -4.31
N GLN A 55 -10.12 10.15 -5.15
CA GLN A 55 -9.74 10.17 -6.56
C GLN A 55 -8.24 9.91 -6.76
N ASP A 56 -7.39 10.50 -5.91
CA ASP A 56 -5.94 10.36 -6.02
C ASP A 56 -5.49 8.90 -5.86
N ILE A 57 -6.07 8.14 -4.92
CA ILE A 57 -5.74 6.71 -4.73
C ILE A 57 -6.23 5.88 -5.92
N LEU A 58 -7.45 6.13 -6.40
CA LEU A 58 -8.01 5.39 -7.52
C LEU A 58 -7.23 5.64 -8.82
N ILE A 59 -6.86 6.89 -9.10
CA ILE A 59 -6.01 7.23 -10.25
C ILE A 59 -4.62 6.63 -10.09
N ALA A 60 -4.03 6.70 -8.89
CA ALA A 60 -2.73 6.08 -8.64
C ALA A 60 -2.76 4.57 -8.86
N ALA A 61 -3.82 3.87 -8.46
CA ALA A 61 -3.96 2.42 -8.66
C ALA A 61 -3.88 1.99 -10.14
N ILE A 62 -4.38 2.83 -11.07
CA ILE A 62 -4.28 2.61 -12.53
C ILE A 62 -2.82 2.57 -12.99
N PHE A 63 -1.91 3.24 -12.29
CA PHE A 63 -0.48 3.20 -12.59
C PHE A 63 0.23 2.11 -11.76
N ILE A 64 -0.08 2.02 -10.47
CA ILE A 64 0.59 1.12 -9.52
C ILE A 64 0.45 -0.34 -9.93
N VAL A 65 -0.77 -0.79 -10.24
CA VAL A 65 -1.05 -2.21 -10.49
C VAL A 65 -0.38 -2.67 -11.79
N PRO A 66 -0.55 -2.00 -12.95
CA PRO A 66 0.12 -2.41 -14.18
C PRO A 66 1.65 -2.31 -14.08
N SER A 67 2.20 -1.26 -13.47
CA SER A 67 3.66 -1.14 -13.27
C SER A 67 4.21 -2.28 -12.41
N GLY A 68 3.47 -2.69 -11.37
CA GLY A 68 3.82 -3.88 -10.60
C GLY A 68 3.87 -5.14 -11.47
N LEU A 69 2.82 -5.41 -12.25
CA LEU A 69 2.76 -6.58 -13.12
C LEU A 69 3.86 -6.60 -14.19
N PHE A 70 4.13 -5.47 -14.85
CA PHE A 70 5.16 -5.37 -15.88
C PHE A 70 6.56 -5.62 -15.31
N VAL A 71 6.89 -5.02 -14.17
CA VAL A 71 8.21 -5.17 -13.55
C VAL A 71 8.36 -6.55 -12.91
N ALA A 72 7.27 -7.12 -12.37
CA ALA A 72 7.23 -8.51 -11.90
C ALA A 72 7.56 -9.50 -13.01
N SER A 73 6.92 -9.36 -14.18
CA SER A 73 7.19 -10.19 -15.36
C SER A 73 8.63 -10.02 -15.82
N PHE A 74 9.11 -8.77 -15.88
CA PHE A 74 10.47 -8.48 -16.34
C PHE A 74 11.52 -9.19 -15.49
N PHE A 75 11.50 -8.98 -14.17
CA PHE A 75 12.48 -9.62 -13.28
C PHE A 75 12.25 -11.12 -13.10
N GLY A 76 11.00 -11.59 -13.19
CA GLY A 76 10.71 -13.02 -13.08
C GLY A 76 11.28 -13.83 -14.23
N LYS A 77 11.14 -13.35 -15.47
CA LYS A 77 11.71 -14.00 -16.66
C LYS A 77 13.20 -13.78 -16.83
N LEU A 78 13.72 -12.65 -16.33
CA LEU A 78 15.16 -12.40 -16.36
C LEU A 78 15.91 -13.38 -15.44
N ASN A 79 15.27 -13.83 -14.36
CA ASN A 79 15.85 -14.71 -13.35
C ASN A 79 15.41 -16.19 -13.46
N SER A 80 14.59 -16.60 -14.43
CA SER A 80 14.22 -18.01 -14.56
C SER A 80 15.43 -18.85 -15.00
N ASP A 81 15.79 -19.85 -14.20
CA ASP A 81 16.77 -20.94 -14.46
C ASP A 81 18.27 -20.59 -14.43
N GLY A 82 18.69 -19.42 -13.92
CA GLY A 82 20.13 -19.05 -13.90
C GLY A 82 20.77 -18.92 -15.30
N LYS A 83 20.01 -19.18 -16.36
CA LYS A 83 20.29 -18.88 -17.75
C LYS A 83 19.42 -17.69 -18.11
N SER A 84 20.03 -16.53 -18.34
CA SER A 84 19.35 -15.37 -18.89
C SER A 84 18.60 -15.79 -20.17
N MET A 85 17.28 -15.96 -20.07
CA MET A 85 16.42 -16.32 -21.20
C MET A 85 16.14 -15.11 -22.10
N LEU A 86 17.10 -14.19 -22.24
CA LEU A 86 17.07 -13.16 -23.28
C LEU A 86 16.88 -13.81 -24.68
N GLY A 87 17.34 -15.05 -24.85
CA GLY A 87 17.18 -15.85 -26.07
C GLY A 87 15.78 -16.41 -26.34
N ASN A 88 14.94 -16.68 -25.33
CA ASN A 88 13.65 -17.37 -25.52
C ASN A 88 12.43 -16.44 -25.62
N TYR A 89 12.49 -15.25 -25.00
CA TYR A 89 11.32 -14.34 -24.94
C TYR A 89 11.49 -13.05 -25.76
N GLY A 90 12.72 -12.69 -26.17
CA GLY A 90 13.02 -11.36 -26.72
C GLY A 90 12.75 -10.23 -25.72
N PHE A 91 13.23 -9.01 -25.99
CA PHE A 91 13.12 -7.89 -25.03
C PHE A 91 11.67 -7.59 -24.61
N PHE A 92 10.74 -7.54 -25.56
CA PHE A 92 9.33 -7.27 -25.25
C PHE A 92 8.63 -8.44 -24.56
N GLY A 93 9.06 -9.68 -24.77
CA GLY A 93 8.48 -10.84 -24.09
C GLY A 93 8.77 -10.88 -22.59
N LEU A 94 9.82 -10.18 -22.12
CA LEU A 94 10.08 -9.98 -20.70
C LEU A 94 8.92 -9.26 -20.00
N PHE A 95 8.18 -8.41 -20.70
CA PHE A 95 7.04 -7.66 -20.15
C PHE A 95 5.69 -8.39 -20.26
N ALA A 96 5.65 -9.55 -20.90
CA ALA A 96 4.42 -10.30 -21.15
C ALA A 96 3.87 -10.98 -19.89
N PHE A 97 3.28 -10.23 -18.96
CA PHE A 97 2.82 -10.73 -17.66
C PHE A 97 1.72 -11.81 -17.72
N TRP A 98 1.11 -12.01 -18.89
CA TRP A 98 0.17 -13.11 -19.16
C TRP A 98 0.87 -14.45 -19.48
N LYS A 99 2.21 -14.47 -19.52
CA LYS A 99 3.03 -15.68 -19.53
C LYS A 99 3.59 -15.91 -18.13
N GLU A 100 4.02 -17.14 -17.86
CA GLU A 100 4.71 -17.53 -16.64
C GLU A 100 6.01 -16.74 -16.40
N GLY A 101 6.58 -16.86 -15.20
CA GLY A 101 7.81 -16.16 -14.81
C GLY A 101 7.55 -14.76 -14.22
N MET A 102 6.82 -14.69 -13.10
CA MET A 102 6.66 -13.45 -12.33
C MET A 102 7.53 -13.48 -11.06
N SER A 103 8.17 -12.34 -10.76
CA SER A 103 8.92 -12.10 -9.53
C SER A 103 8.16 -11.18 -8.58
N ILE A 104 7.94 -11.63 -7.35
CA ILE A 104 7.31 -10.82 -6.29
C ILE A 104 8.17 -9.58 -5.99
N HIS A 105 9.50 -9.71 -5.98
CA HIS A 105 10.42 -8.60 -5.79
C HIS A 105 10.25 -7.53 -6.88
N GLY A 106 10.08 -7.96 -8.13
CA GLY A 106 9.77 -7.08 -9.24
C GLY A 106 8.43 -6.35 -9.06
N ALA A 107 7.39 -7.05 -8.59
CA ALA A 107 6.09 -6.45 -8.30
C ALA A 107 6.18 -5.32 -7.25
N ILE A 108 6.89 -5.58 -6.15
CA ILE A 108 7.08 -4.62 -5.06
C ILE A 108 7.87 -3.41 -5.54
N LEU A 109 8.94 -3.61 -6.31
CA LEU A 109 9.76 -2.53 -6.84
C LEU A 109 8.99 -1.65 -7.82
N GLY A 110 8.37 -2.26 -8.84
CA GLY A 110 7.63 -1.54 -9.87
C GLY A 110 6.40 -0.82 -9.32
N GLY A 111 5.62 -1.51 -8.49
CA GLY A 111 4.45 -0.94 -7.82
C GLY A 111 4.83 0.16 -6.82
N GLY A 112 5.89 -0.04 -6.04
CA GLY A 112 6.37 0.93 -5.06
C GLY A 112 6.88 2.23 -5.68
N ILE A 113 7.67 2.14 -6.75
CA ILE A 113 8.15 3.31 -7.50
C ILE A 113 6.97 4.06 -8.13
N ALA A 114 6.06 3.33 -8.80
CA ALA A 114 4.87 3.93 -9.40
C ALA A 114 3.99 4.60 -8.34
N ALA A 115 3.83 4.00 -7.16
CA ALA A 115 3.09 4.59 -6.05
C ALA A 115 3.73 5.89 -5.56
N LEU A 116 5.04 5.88 -5.32
CA LEU A 116 5.77 7.06 -4.87
C LEU A 116 5.65 8.22 -5.86
N ILE A 117 5.84 7.94 -7.15
CA ILE A 117 5.78 8.97 -8.20
C ILE A 117 4.35 9.50 -8.36
N SER A 118 3.37 8.60 -8.57
CA SER A 118 1.98 9.01 -8.85
C SER A 118 1.37 9.77 -7.67
N LEU A 119 1.49 9.25 -6.44
CA LEU A 119 0.93 9.88 -5.24
C LEU A 119 1.67 11.18 -4.88
N TYR A 120 2.95 11.31 -5.22
CA TYR A 120 3.66 12.57 -5.08
C TYR A 120 3.11 13.67 -6.00
N PHE A 121 2.88 13.36 -7.28
CA PHE A 121 2.35 14.34 -8.22
C PHE A 121 0.87 14.66 -7.97
N LEU A 122 0.05 13.66 -7.64
CA LEU A 122 -1.35 13.85 -7.29
C LEU A 122 -1.50 14.64 -5.99
N GLY A 123 -0.71 14.28 -4.97
CA GLY A 123 -0.65 14.99 -3.69
C GLY A 123 -0.24 16.46 -3.80
N ARG A 124 0.50 16.87 -4.85
CA ARG A 124 0.76 18.31 -5.09
C ARG A 124 -0.50 19.09 -5.47
N ARG A 125 -1.48 18.45 -6.12
CA ARG A 125 -2.75 19.09 -6.51
C ARG A 125 -3.70 19.19 -5.33
N THR A 126 -3.82 18.11 -4.55
CA THR A 126 -4.69 18.04 -3.37
C THR A 126 -4.02 18.53 -2.08
N ARG A 127 -2.73 18.90 -2.15
CA ARG A 127 -1.87 19.30 -1.03
C ARG A 127 -1.74 18.22 0.07
N ILE A 128 -2.01 16.95 -0.27
CA ILE A 128 -1.89 15.82 0.64
C ILE A 128 -0.46 15.27 0.59
N SER A 129 0.12 15.02 1.77
CA SER A 129 1.45 14.44 1.87
C SER A 129 1.49 12.99 1.35
N VAL A 130 2.58 12.63 0.67
CA VAL A 130 2.86 11.24 0.29
C VAL A 130 2.88 10.31 1.49
N PHE A 131 3.35 10.78 2.66
CA PHE A 131 3.32 9.99 3.89
C PHE A 131 1.89 9.68 4.36
N THR A 132 0.96 10.61 4.15
CA THR A 132 -0.47 10.38 4.44
C THR A 132 -1.03 9.30 3.53
N TYR A 133 -0.69 9.33 2.24
CA TYR A 133 -1.08 8.25 1.32
C TYR A 133 -0.44 6.91 1.67
N ALA A 134 0.86 6.92 1.99
CA ALA A 134 1.60 5.71 2.34
C ALA A 134 1.01 5.02 3.57
N ASP A 135 0.62 5.78 4.61
CA ASP A 135 -0.07 5.25 5.79
C ASP A 135 -1.45 4.65 5.44
N CYS A 136 -2.13 5.16 4.40
CA CYS A 136 -3.42 4.62 3.96
C CYS A 136 -3.26 3.34 3.11
N VAL A 137 -2.17 3.23 2.34
CA VAL A 137 -1.95 2.14 1.38
C VAL A 137 -1.17 0.97 2.01
N ALA A 138 -0.03 1.24 2.62
CA ALA A 138 0.93 0.20 3.01
C ALA A 138 0.34 -0.87 3.96
N PRO A 139 -0.41 -0.52 5.03
CA PRO A 139 -1.01 -1.54 5.88
C PRO A 139 -1.98 -2.47 5.11
N GLY A 140 -2.73 -1.94 4.14
CA GLY A 140 -3.69 -2.71 3.34
C GLY A 140 -3.05 -3.83 2.51
N ILE A 141 -1.74 -3.74 2.23
CA ILE A 141 -0.98 -4.79 1.54
C ILE A 141 -0.99 -6.09 2.35
N LEU A 142 -1.00 -6.02 3.69
CA LEU A 142 -1.08 -7.20 4.55
C LEU A 142 -2.38 -7.99 4.32
N ILE A 143 -3.49 -7.30 4.11
CA ILE A 143 -4.76 -7.95 3.78
C ILE A 143 -4.71 -8.58 2.38
N SER A 144 -4.09 -7.90 1.41
CA SER A 144 -3.87 -8.49 0.09
C SER A 144 -3.07 -9.79 0.18
N GLN A 145 -2.00 -9.81 0.99
CA GLN A 145 -1.20 -11.02 1.19
C GLN A 145 -1.97 -12.10 1.95
N SER A 146 -2.73 -11.72 2.97
CA SER A 146 -3.59 -12.63 3.74
C SER A 146 -4.60 -13.37 2.87
N ILE A 147 -5.24 -12.65 1.93
CA ILE A 147 -6.17 -13.23 0.94
C ILE A 147 -5.40 -14.08 -0.09
N GLY A 148 -4.27 -13.60 -0.60
CA GLY A 148 -3.45 -14.33 -1.57
C GLY A 148 -2.96 -15.70 -1.06
N ARG A 149 -2.71 -15.84 0.25
CA ARG A 149 -2.33 -17.14 0.86
C ARG A 149 -3.40 -18.20 0.73
N TRP A 150 -4.68 -17.82 0.69
CA TRP A 150 -5.75 -18.77 0.39
C TRP A 150 -5.68 -19.25 -1.06
N GLY A 151 -5.26 -18.40 -1.99
CA GLY A 151 -4.96 -18.82 -3.35
C GLY A 151 -3.93 -19.94 -3.42
N ASN A 152 -2.84 -19.81 -2.67
CA ASN A 152 -1.81 -20.86 -2.59
C ASN A 152 -2.40 -22.17 -2.06
N PHE A 153 -3.24 -22.11 -1.02
CA PHE A 153 -3.92 -23.29 -0.50
C PHE A 153 -4.82 -23.98 -1.53
N PHE A 154 -5.63 -23.23 -2.30
CA PHE A 154 -6.46 -23.80 -3.37
C PHE A 154 -5.63 -24.34 -4.54
N ASN A 155 -4.47 -23.73 -4.79
CA ASN A 155 -3.50 -24.23 -5.77
C ASN A 155 -2.65 -25.39 -5.22
N HIS A 156 -2.85 -25.77 -3.94
CA HIS A 156 -2.09 -26.77 -3.20
C HIS A 156 -0.58 -26.52 -3.19
N GLU A 157 -0.20 -25.25 -3.20
CA GLU A 157 1.18 -24.78 -3.09
C GLU A 157 1.48 -24.28 -1.67
N LEU A 158 2.77 -24.17 -1.33
CA LEU A 158 3.25 -23.52 -0.10
C LEU A 158 2.74 -24.16 1.20
N THR A 159 2.67 -25.48 1.24
CA THR A 159 2.54 -26.20 2.51
C THR A 159 3.86 -26.20 3.28
N GLY A 160 3.78 -26.33 4.60
CA GLY A 160 4.98 -26.41 5.44
C GLY A 160 5.49 -27.84 5.58
N LYS A 161 6.33 -28.09 6.58
CA LYS A 161 6.91 -29.41 6.83
C LYS A 161 5.84 -30.44 7.23
N PRO A 162 6.11 -31.76 7.06
CA PRO A 162 5.24 -32.79 7.60
C PRO A 162 5.17 -32.67 9.13
N ILE A 163 3.96 -32.81 9.68
CA ILE A 163 3.69 -32.72 11.12
C ILE A 163 3.03 -33.98 11.69
N GLY A 164 2.68 -34.94 10.83
CA GLY A 164 2.16 -36.23 11.23
C GLY A 164 1.72 -37.07 10.03
N ILE A 165 1.37 -38.32 10.31
CA ILE A 165 0.77 -39.22 9.33
C ILE A 165 -0.72 -38.92 9.24
N TYR A 166 -1.29 -38.99 8.05
CA TYR A 166 -2.72 -38.77 7.85
C TYR A 166 -3.56 -39.75 8.67
N GLY A 167 -4.51 -39.21 9.46
CA GLY A 167 -5.33 -39.99 10.39
C GLY A 167 -4.75 -40.11 11.80
N SER A 168 -3.56 -39.57 12.06
CA SER A 168 -3.04 -39.37 13.43
C SER A 168 -3.70 -38.17 14.12
N ASP A 169 -3.31 -37.91 15.38
CA ASP A 169 -3.77 -36.74 16.14
C ASP A 169 -3.30 -35.38 15.57
N ALA A 170 -2.45 -35.39 14.54
CA ALA A 170 -1.98 -34.18 13.85
C ALA A 170 -3.15 -33.41 13.21
N LEU A 171 -3.30 -32.13 13.57
CA LEU A 171 -4.42 -31.27 13.18
C LEU A 171 -5.81 -31.81 13.58
N SER A 172 -5.91 -32.67 14.59
CA SER A 172 -7.19 -33.22 15.09
C SER A 172 -8.22 -32.14 15.45
N ASN A 173 -7.76 -30.98 15.94
CA ASN A 173 -8.61 -29.82 16.24
C ASN A 173 -9.11 -29.04 15.01
N MET A 174 -8.60 -29.35 13.81
CA MET A 174 -8.97 -28.67 12.57
C MET A 174 -10.07 -29.44 11.82
N PRO A 175 -10.91 -28.73 11.03
CA PRO A 175 -11.93 -29.38 10.21
C PRO A 175 -11.36 -30.42 9.25
N LYS A 176 -12.10 -31.52 9.03
CA LYS A 176 -11.65 -32.65 8.22
C LYS A 176 -11.24 -32.24 6.79
N TRP A 177 -12.03 -31.37 6.16
CA TRP A 177 -11.72 -30.85 4.83
C TRP A 177 -10.35 -30.14 4.78
N LEU A 178 -9.92 -29.49 5.86
CA LEU A 178 -8.61 -28.83 5.90
C LEU A 178 -7.48 -29.86 6.01
N GLN A 179 -7.65 -30.88 6.84
CA GLN A 179 -6.70 -32.00 6.96
C GLN A 179 -6.54 -32.72 5.61
N ASP A 180 -7.65 -32.96 4.92
CA ASP A 180 -7.69 -33.68 3.65
C ASP A 180 -6.94 -32.95 2.53
N ASN A 181 -7.08 -31.63 2.44
CA ASN A 181 -6.36 -30.81 1.45
C ASN A 181 -4.93 -30.43 1.89
N LEU A 182 -4.47 -30.92 3.04
CA LEU A 182 -3.07 -30.84 3.48
C LEU A 182 -2.40 -32.22 3.47
N ALA A 183 -3.04 -33.20 2.83
CA ALA A 183 -2.54 -34.55 2.68
C ALA A 183 -1.64 -34.67 1.44
N PHE A 184 -0.39 -35.08 1.64
CA PHE A 184 0.63 -35.23 0.60
C PHE A 184 1.35 -36.57 0.77
N LYS A 185 1.75 -37.18 -0.35
CA LYS A 185 2.57 -38.40 -0.37
C LYS A 185 4.02 -38.06 -0.68
N ALA A 186 4.96 -38.82 -0.14
CA ALA A 186 6.34 -38.72 -0.58
C ALA A 186 6.47 -39.16 -2.05
N THR A 187 7.37 -38.51 -2.78
CA THR A 187 7.80 -38.91 -4.13
C THR A 187 9.03 -39.83 -4.04
N ALA A 188 9.47 -40.38 -5.18
CA ALA A 188 10.69 -41.17 -5.28
C ALA A 188 11.94 -40.46 -4.73
N GLU A 189 12.05 -39.14 -4.92
CA GLU A 189 13.20 -38.35 -4.48
C GLU A 189 13.14 -37.97 -2.99
N GLY A 190 11.92 -37.91 -2.44
CA GLY A 190 11.69 -37.65 -1.02
C GLY A 190 11.93 -38.86 -0.12
N ILE A 191 11.73 -40.08 -0.62
CA ILE A 191 11.86 -41.32 0.19
C ILE A 191 13.25 -41.42 0.83
N GLY A 192 13.28 -41.77 2.12
CA GLY A 192 14.49 -41.89 2.93
C GLY A 192 15.06 -40.55 3.45
N LYS A 193 14.53 -39.40 3.00
CA LYS A 193 14.85 -38.10 3.60
C LYS A 193 14.16 -37.96 4.95
N THR A 194 14.81 -37.27 5.87
CA THR A 194 14.23 -36.96 7.19
C THR A 194 13.87 -35.48 7.27
N LEU A 195 12.59 -35.19 7.50
CA LEU A 195 12.05 -33.84 7.66
C LEU A 195 11.24 -33.75 8.94
N ASN A 196 11.56 -32.78 9.79
CA ASN A 196 10.84 -32.52 11.05
C ASN A 196 10.69 -33.78 11.93
N GLY A 197 11.70 -34.66 11.92
CA GLY A 197 11.70 -35.92 12.67
C GLY A 197 11.00 -37.11 11.99
N PHE A 198 10.44 -36.91 10.79
CA PHE A 198 9.81 -37.98 10.00
C PHE A 198 10.75 -38.44 8.89
N THR A 199 11.06 -39.74 8.84
CA THR A 199 11.66 -40.36 7.66
C THR A 199 10.55 -40.66 6.65
N LEU A 200 10.72 -40.16 5.43
CA LEU A 200 9.71 -40.29 4.39
C LEU A 200 9.72 -41.69 3.81
N GLU A 201 8.56 -42.33 3.80
CA GLU A 201 8.35 -43.70 3.34
C GLU A 201 7.45 -43.73 2.10
N ASP A 202 7.62 -44.78 1.29
CA ASP A 202 6.78 -44.99 0.12
C ASP A 202 5.33 -45.27 0.53
N ASN A 203 4.39 -44.76 -0.27
CA ASN A 203 2.93 -44.92 -0.07
C ASN A 203 2.36 -44.44 1.28
N VAL A 204 3.12 -43.71 2.09
CA VAL A 204 2.62 -43.06 3.30
C VAL A 204 2.11 -41.66 2.97
N THR A 205 0.89 -41.34 3.41
CA THR A 205 0.31 -40.00 3.30
C THR A 205 0.59 -39.22 4.58
N TYR A 206 1.25 -38.08 4.43
CA TYR A 206 1.59 -37.15 5.50
C TYR A 206 0.64 -35.96 5.49
N VAL A 207 0.39 -35.41 6.69
CA VAL A 207 -0.31 -34.13 6.87
C VAL A 207 0.73 -33.05 7.03
N MET A 208 0.63 -32.04 6.16
CA MET A 208 1.56 -30.92 6.12
C MET A 208 1.11 -29.78 7.02
N GLN A 209 2.06 -29.00 7.51
CA GLN A 209 1.78 -27.81 8.30
C GLN A 209 0.99 -26.78 7.48
N PRO A 210 -0.11 -26.20 8.02
CA PRO A 210 -0.95 -25.22 7.32
C PRO A 210 -0.29 -23.83 7.30
N LEU A 211 0.87 -23.70 6.66
CA LEU A 211 1.66 -22.46 6.65
C LEU A 211 0.86 -21.29 6.08
N PHE A 212 0.04 -21.53 5.05
CA PHE A 212 -0.86 -20.51 4.48
C PHE A 212 -1.77 -19.87 5.54
N LEU A 213 -2.28 -20.66 6.50
CA LEU A 213 -3.21 -20.21 7.53
C LEU A 213 -2.46 -19.35 8.57
N TYR A 214 -1.28 -19.80 9.00
CA TYR A 214 -0.43 -19.05 9.92
C TYR A 214 -0.02 -17.70 9.31
N GLU A 215 0.41 -17.69 8.05
CA GLU A 215 0.74 -16.45 7.34
C GLU A 215 -0.50 -15.55 7.19
N SER A 216 -1.64 -16.11 6.78
CA SER A 216 -2.89 -15.37 6.57
C SER A 216 -3.38 -14.68 7.85
N VAL A 217 -3.40 -15.42 8.97
CA VAL A 217 -3.80 -14.89 10.30
C VAL A 217 -2.78 -13.90 10.82
N SER A 218 -1.48 -14.15 10.66
CA SER A 218 -0.42 -13.24 11.09
C SER A 218 -0.50 -11.89 10.37
N PHE A 219 -0.75 -11.88 9.05
CA PHE A 219 -0.92 -10.65 8.30
C PHE A 219 -2.21 -9.90 8.67
N LEU A 220 -3.30 -10.61 8.92
CA LEU A 220 -4.54 -10.00 9.41
C LEU A 220 -4.34 -9.36 10.79
N PHE A 221 -3.75 -10.09 11.74
CA PHE A 221 -3.43 -9.56 13.06
C PHE A 221 -2.53 -8.34 12.94
N LEU A 222 -1.50 -8.41 12.09
CA LEU A 222 -0.57 -7.31 11.93
C LEU A 222 -1.23 -6.07 11.33
N TYR A 223 -2.14 -6.24 10.36
CA TYR A 223 -2.93 -5.15 9.82
C TYR A 223 -3.74 -4.46 10.92
N LEU A 224 -4.45 -5.25 11.75
CA LEU A 224 -5.25 -4.73 12.87
C LEU A 224 -4.35 -4.00 13.88
N PHE A 225 -3.19 -4.57 14.21
CA PHE A 225 -2.21 -3.94 15.09
C PHE A 225 -1.75 -2.59 14.52
N ILE A 226 -1.35 -2.53 13.25
CA ILE A 226 -0.86 -1.29 12.65
C ILE A 226 -1.95 -0.23 12.55
N VAL A 227 -3.15 -0.58 12.12
CA VAL A 227 -4.23 0.41 11.88
C VAL A 227 -4.92 0.85 13.17
N LEU A 228 -5.03 -0.03 14.17
CA LEU A 228 -5.75 0.27 15.42
C LEU A 228 -4.82 0.73 16.55
N PHE A 229 -3.65 0.09 16.72
CA PHE A 229 -2.76 0.32 17.87
C PHE A 229 -1.75 1.44 17.63
N ILE A 230 -1.04 1.44 16.48
CA ILE A 230 0.04 2.41 16.20
C ILE A 230 -0.43 3.88 16.24
N PRO A 231 -1.60 4.26 15.70
CA PRO A 231 -2.10 5.64 15.82
C PRO A 231 -2.48 6.02 17.26
N GLY A 232 -2.72 5.02 18.12
CA GLY A 232 -3.03 5.17 19.53
C GLY A 232 -1.83 5.55 20.39
N ILE A 233 -0.65 5.03 20.07
CA ILE A 233 0.57 5.16 20.89
C ILE A 233 0.84 6.62 21.29
N GLY A 234 0.87 7.54 20.32
CA GLY A 234 1.14 8.95 20.61
C GLY A 234 0.11 9.59 21.55
N LYS A 235 -1.17 9.21 21.39
CA LYS A 235 -2.27 9.71 22.24
C LYS A 235 -2.20 9.16 23.66
N TRP A 236 -1.68 7.95 23.85
CA TRP A 236 -1.57 7.31 25.17
C TRP A 236 -0.40 7.84 25.99
N VAL A 237 0.74 8.06 25.34
CA VAL A 237 1.96 8.56 25.97
C VAL A 237 1.90 10.07 26.21
N GLY A 238 1.28 10.82 25.29
CA GLY A 238 1.21 12.27 25.35
C GLY A 238 0.24 12.85 26.39
N LYS A 239 0.19 14.19 26.40
CA LYS A 239 -0.82 14.94 27.16
C LYS A 239 -2.23 14.57 26.69
N LYS A 240 -3.18 14.55 27.61
CA LYS A 240 -4.57 14.15 27.35
C LYS A 240 -5.48 15.38 27.30
N PRO A 241 -6.36 15.55 26.29
CA PRO A 241 -7.16 16.75 26.16
C PRO A 241 -7.99 17.10 27.41
N TRP A 242 -8.66 16.12 28.01
CA TRP A 242 -9.44 16.28 29.24
C TRP A 242 -8.61 16.58 30.50
N LYS A 243 -7.27 16.52 30.41
CA LYS A 243 -6.37 16.99 31.48
C LYS A 243 -5.82 18.38 31.21
N VAL A 244 -5.75 18.80 29.95
CA VAL A 244 -5.25 20.12 29.55
C VAL A 244 -6.37 21.16 29.65
N HIS A 245 -7.57 20.79 29.20
CA HIS A 245 -8.78 21.62 29.16
C HIS A 245 -9.94 20.88 29.84
N PRO A 246 -9.91 20.69 31.18
CA PRO A 246 -10.92 19.93 31.91
C PRO A 246 -12.32 20.58 31.89
N GLU A 247 -12.39 21.90 31.73
CA GLU A 247 -13.64 22.66 31.58
C GLU A 247 -14.32 22.44 30.22
N THR A 248 -13.54 22.11 29.19
CA THR A 248 -14.03 21.91 27.84
C THR A 248 -14.31 20.44 27.53
N TYR A 249 -13.49 19.52 28.03
CA TYR A 249 -13.55 18.10 27.69
C TYR A 249 -13.75 17.23 28.94
N ASN A 250 -14.96 16.68 29.10
CA ASN A 250 -15.26 15.67 30.09
C ASN A 250 -15.26 14.28 29.44
N LEU A 251 -14.47 13.33 29.94
CA LEU A 251 -14.37 11.99 29.35
C LEU A 251 -15.25 10.98 30.09
N ASP A 252 -16.20 10.38 29.37
CA ASP A 252 -16.98 9.26 29.87
C ASP A 252 -16.49 7.95 29.23
N TRP A 253 -15.85 7.09 30.06
CA TRP A 253 -15.36 5.79 29.63
C TRP A 253 -16.46 4.79 29.29
N LYS A 254 -17.60 4.83 30.01
CA LYS A 254 -18.73 3.92 29.75
C LYS A 254 -19.36 4.23 28.40
N LYS A 255 -19.60 5.51 28.10
CA LYS A 255 -20.03 5.95 26.76
C LYS A 255 -18.99 5.61 25.70
N SER A 256 -17.70 5.86 25.97
CA SER A 256 -16.62 5.57 25.02
C SER A 256 -16.57 4.10 24.61
N TRP A 257 -16.74 3.17 25.56
CA TRP A 257 -16.79 1.73 25.28
C TRP A 257 -18.07 1.33 24.55
N LYS A 258 -19.24 1.78 25.05
CA LYS A 258 -20.55 1.50 24.45
C LYS A 258 -20.61 1.91 22.97
N TYR A 259 -19.98 3.03 22.64
CA TYR A 259 -20.02 3.60 21.29
C TYR A 259 -18.72 3.40 20.48
N ALA A 260 -17.74 2.67 21.00
CA ALA A 260 -16.48 2.39 20.27
C ALA A 260 -16.71 1.71 18.91
N PHE A 261 -17.79 0.92 18.80
CA PHE A 261 -18.13 0.13 17.62
C PHE A 261 -19.44 0.57 16.93
N THR A 262 -20.09 1.64 17.41
CA THR A 262 -21.36 2.11 16.84
C THR A 262 -21.16 3.24 15.84
N TRP A 263 -21.87 3.19 14.72
CA TRP A 263 -21.78 4.18 13.64
C TRP A 263 -22.68 5.41 13.85
N ASN A 264 -23.35 5.53 15.00
CA ASN A 264 -24.29 6.61 15.26
C ASN A 264 -23.55 7.95 15.43
N LYS A 265 -23.87 8.93 14.58
CA LYS A 265 -23.24 10.26 14.56
C LYS A 265 -23.86 11.23 15.58
N SER A 266 -25.04 10.95 16.13
CA SER A 266 -25.83 11.94 16.89
C SER A 266 -25.59 11.94 18.40
N LEU A 267 -24.98 10.90 18.99
CA LEU A 267 -24.83 10.73 20.44
C LEU A 267 -23.41 11.03 20.94
N LYS A 268 -22.83 12.09 20.40
CA LYS A 268 -21.39 12.30 20.34
C LYS A 268 -21.02 13.56 21.12
N ASP A 269 -21.07 13.46 22.43
CA ASP A 269 -20.34 14.34 23.34
C ASP A 269 -19.60 13.41 24.33
N ASP A 270 -18.44 13.83 24.85
CA ASP A 270 -17.68 13.13 25.91
C ASP A 270 -16.97 11.80 25.55
N THR A 271 -16.97 11.36 24.29
CA THR A 271 -16.28 10.10 23.90
C THR A 271 -14.80 10.30 23.59
N TYR A 272 -13.96 9.30 23.93
CA TYR A 272 -12.51 9.34 23.69
C TYR A 272 -12.12 9.75 22.26
N PHE A 273 -12.72 9.12 21.25
CA PHE A 273 -12.38 9.38 19.85
C PHE A 273 -12.76 10.79 19.42
N GLN A 274 -13.85 11.30 19.94
CA GLN A 274 -14.34 12.62 19.61
C GLN A 274 -13.56 13.72 20.30
N ILE A 275 -13.29 13.58 21.59
CA ILE A 275 -12.47 14.54 22.34
C ILE A 275 -11.12 14.71 21.62
N TRP A 276 -10.48 13.61 21.20
CA TRP A 276 -9.24 13.70 20.41
C TRP A 276 -9.42 14.33 19.04
N ARG A 277 -10.53 14.05 18.36
CA ARG A 277 -10.86 14.66 17.07
C ARG A 277 -10.99 16.18 17.22
N ASP A 278 -11.76 16.61 18.21
CA ASP A 278 -12.16 17.99 18.41
C ASP A 278 -11.00 18.81 19.00
N ALA A 279 -10.23 18.25 19.93
CA ALA A 279 -9.08 18.91 20.55
C ALA A 279 -7.87 19.08 19.64
N TYR A 280 -7.62 18.13 18.72
CA TYR A 280 -6.40 18.15 17.90
C TYR A 280 -6.65 18.19 16.40
N PHE A 281 -7.46 17.26 15.88
CA PHE A 281 -7.57 17.03 14.43
C PHE A 281 -8.43 18.07 13.70
N THR A 282 -9.44 18.63 14.36
CA THR A 282 -10.33 19.67 13.76
C THR A 282 -10.10 21.06 14.34
N LYS A 283 -9.40 21.20 15.47
CA LYS A 283 -9.07 22.50 16.06
C LYS A 283 -8.18 23.31 15.13
N VAL A 284 -8.71 24.44 14.65
CA VAL A 284 -8.00 25.45 13.86
C VAL A 284 -8.11 26.78 14.60
N GLU A 285 -6.99 27.28 15.11
CA GLU A 285 -6.90 28.59 15.75
C GLU A 285 -6.40 29.62 14.73
N THR A 286 -7.29 30.48 14.24
CA THR A 286 -6.97 31.52 13.24
C THR A 286 -5.91 32.52 13.73
N ASN A 287 -5.91 32.82 15.04
CA ASN A 287 -4.96 33.74 15.66
C ASN A 287 -3.50 33.24 15.59
N ARG A 288 -3.26 31.95 15.36
CA ARG A 288 -1.91 31.36 15.30
C ARG A 288 -1.21 31.61 13.96
N ASN A 289 -1.93 32.05 12.92
CA ASN A 289 -1.34 32.39 11.62
C ASN A 289 -0.43 33.61 11.74
N ALA A 290 -0.95 34.70 12.34
CA ALA A 290 -0.18 35.92 12.57
C ALA A 290 1.05 35.67 13.46
N TRP A 291 0.88 34.85 14.50
CA TRP A 291 2.00 34.44 15.37
C TRP A 291 3.10 33.69 14.58
N TYR A 292 2.71 32.80 13.68
CA TYR A 292 3.67 32.06 12.86
C TYR A 292 4.43 33.00 11.91
N GLU A 293 3.73 33.94 11.27
CA GLU A 293 4.34 34.92 10.37
C GLU A 293 5.33 35.82 11.12
N GLN A 294 4.98 36.29 12.31
CA GLN A 294 5.91 37.04 13.17
C GLN A 294 7.14 36.18 13.55
N LYS A 295 6.93 34.93 13.95
CA LYS A 295 8.03 34.00 14.26
C LYS A 295 8.95 33.74 13.08
N LEU A 296 8.44 33.76 11.84
CA LEU A 296 9.29 33.59 10.65
C LEU A 296 10.26 34.75 10.46
N LEU A 297 9.88 35.98 10.83
CA LEU A 297 10.73 37.17 10.74
C LEU A 297 11.86 37.14 11.78
N GLU A 298 11.61 36.56 12.95
CA GLU A 298 12.62 36.41 14.02
C GLU A 298 13.71 35.38 13.69
N ILE A 299 13.46 34.43 12.77
CA ILE A 299 14.39 33.35 12.44
C ILE A 299 15.52 33.89 11.56
N SER A 300 16.65 34.22 12.18
CA SER A 300 17.93 34.43 11.50
C SER A 300 18.80 33.16 11.59
N ALA A 301 19.02 32.50 10.45
CA ALA A 301 19.92 31.35 10.37
C ALA A 301 20.59 31.32 9.00
N THR A 302 21.92 31.24 8.99
CA THR A 302 22.76 31.18 7.79
C THR A 302 22.65 29.83 7.07
N ASN A 303 22.58 28.73 7.83
CA ASN A 303 22.42 27.39 7.28
C ASN A 303 20.96 27.13 6.86
N LYS A 304 20.74 26.76 5.59
CA LYS A 304 19.43 26.43 5.01
C LYS A 304 18.69 25.33 5.77
N ILE A 305 19.37 24.29 6.22
CA ILE A 305 18.75 23.17 6.95
C ILE A 305 18.30 23.62 8.33
N LYS A 306 19.16 24.36 9.05
CA LYS A 306 18.83 24.91 10.37
C LYS A 306 17.65 25.89 10.28
N LYS A 307 17.67 26.79 9.28
CA LYS A 307 16.55 27.69 9.00
C LYS A 307 15.27 26.89 8.77
N ARG A 308 15.32 25.87 7.92
CA ARG A 308 14.17 25.03 7.60
C ARG A 308 13.61 24.31 8.83
N TRP A 309 14.49 23.76 9.66
CA TRP A 309 14.12 23.09 10.90
C TRP A 309 13.37 24.04 11.85
N LEU A 310 13.89 25.25 12.05
CA LEU A 310 13.26 26.28 12.90
C LEU A 310 11.88 26.68 12.36
N GLN A 311 11.75 26.87 11.04
CA GLN A 311 10.45 27.14 10.41
C GLN A 311 9.45 26.00 10.62
N GLY A 312 9.88 24.74 10.43
CA GLY A 312 9.03 23.58 10.66
C GLY A 312 8.63 23.42 12.12
N LYS A 313 9.53 23.75 13.06
CA LYS A 313 9.23 23.78 14.50
C LYS A 313 8.15 24.82 14.82
N ALA A 314 8.31 26.05 14.35
CA ALA A 314 7.31 27.10 14.51
C ALA A 314 5.96 26.70 13.90
N LEU A 315 5.97 26.09 12.71
CA LEU A 315 4.75 25.61 12.05
C LEU A 315 4.04 24.54 12.89
N LEU A 316 4.81 23.62 13.48
CA LEU A 316 4.25 22.57 14.34
C LEU A 316 3.61 23.16 15.60
N GLU A 317 4.29 24.10 16.26
CA GLU A 317 3.79 24.79 17.46
C GLU A 317 2.57 25.65 17.18
N ALA A 318 2.50 26.27 15.99
CA ALA A 318 1.32 27.00 15.56
C ALA A 318 0.12 26.06 15.35
N ASN A 319 0.34 24.86 14.82
CA ASN A 319 -0.71 23.86 14.61
C ASN A 319 -0.99 22.98 15.84
N ASN A 320 -0.20 23.06 16.91
CA ASN A 320 -0.33 22.24 18.11
C ASN A 320 0.04 23.03 19.38
N PRO A 321 -0.74 24.07 19.72
CA PRO A 321 -0.43 24.97 20.84
C PRO A 321 -0.43 24.23 22.19
N ASP A 322 -1.34 23.27 22.35
CA ASP A 322 -1.50 22.47 23.57
C ASP A 322 -0.38 21.42 23.78
N GLY A 323 0.47 21.21 22.76
CA GLY A 323 1.62 20.31 22.83
C GLY A 323 1.24 18.82 22.91
N TYR A 324 0.16 18.40 22.24
CA TYR A 324 -0.20 16.99 22.13
C TYR A 324 0.86 16.19 21.33
N SER A 325 0.96 14.89 21.55
CA SER A 325 2.00 14.04 20.92
C SER A 325 1.41 12.97 20.00
N PRO A 326 0.59 13.31 19.00
CA PRO A 326 -0.01 12.30 18.14
C PRO A 326 1.06 11.53 17.34
N THR A 327 0.71 10.31 16.96
CA THR A 327 1.47 9.55 15.96
C THR A 327 1.41 10.30 14.63
N ARG A 328 2.57 10.62 14.07
CA ARG A 328 2.71 11.44 12.87
C ARG A 328 2.57 10.59 11.60
N VAL A 329 2.23 11.22 10.48
CA VAL A 329 2.09 10.52 9.19
C VAL A 329 3.42 9.95 8.72
N GLY A 330 3.38 8.75 8.16
CA GLY A 330 4.53 7.94 7.72
C GLY A 330 4.92 6.85 8.72
N VAL A 331 4.48 6.95 9.99
CA VAL A 331 4.80 5.96 11.02
C VAL A 331 4.09 4.63 10.75
N GLN A 332 2.85 4.62 10.24
CA GLN A 332 2.16 3.36 9.94
C GLN A 332 2.80 2.64 8.74
N CYS A 333 3.24 3.40 7.73
CA CYS A 333 4.03 2.86 6.62
C CYS A 333 5.36 2.26 7.10
N GLY A 334 6.10 2.96 7.97
CA GLY A 334 7.32 2.42 8.57
C GLY A 334 7.05 1.17 9.43
N ALA A 335 5.97 1.17 10.21
CA ALA A 335 5.54 0.02 11.01
C ALA A 335 5.17 -1.19 10.14
N TYR A 336 4.55 -0.98 8.98
CA TYR A 336 4.33 -2.04 7.99
C TYR A 336 5.65 -2.72 7.60
N PHE A 337 6.66 -1.96 7.17
CA PHE A 337 7.95 -2.53 6.78
C PHE A 337 8.65 -3.24 7.93
N LEU A 338 8.63 -2.66 9.13
CA LEU A 338 9.25 -3.28 10.30
C LEU A 338 8.55 -4.59 10.68
N CYS A 339 7.24 -4.54 10.90
CA CYS A 339 6.52 -5.68 11.45
C CYS A 339 6.30 -6.80 10.43
N TRP A 340 6.17 -6.47 9.14
CA TRP A 340 6.12 -7.48 8.09
C TRP A 340 7.44 -8.28 8.05
N ASN A 341 8.57 -7.59 8.18
CA ASN A 341 9.87 -8.25 8.23
C ASN A 341 10.08 -9.05 9.51
N LEU A 342 9.51 -8.64 10.65
CA LEU A 342 9.52 -9.47 11.85
C LEU A 342 8.77 -10.80 11.65
N VAL A 343 7.58 -10.75 11.06
CA VAL A 343 6.82 -11.97 10.72
C VAL A 343 7.61 -12.83 9.73
N ARG A 344 8.21 -12.21 8.70
CA ARG A 344 9.04 -12.91 7.74
C ARG A 344 10.25 -13.56 8.36
N PHE A 345 10.96 -12.89 9.26
CA PHE A 345 12.11 -13.45 9.97
C PHE A 345 11.77 -14.76 10.69
N PHE A 346 10.66 -14.80 11.42
CA PHE A 346 10.24 -16.03 12.12
C PHE A 346 9.86 -17.15 11.16
N ILE A 347 9.16 -16.82 10.07
CA ILE A 347 8.79 -17.81 9.04
C ILE A 347 10.04 -18.34 8.33
N GLU A 348 11.00 -17.47 8.04
CA GLU A 348 12.22 -17.79 7.30
C GLU A 348 13.08 -18.84 8.00
N ILE A 349 13.12 -18.81 9.33
CA ILE A 349 13.87 -19.78 10.14
C ILE A 349 13.32 -21.19 9.96
N ASP A 350 12.00 -21.33 9.76
CA ASP A 350 11.35 -22.63 9.61
C ASP A 350 11.29 -23.08 8.13
N ARG A 351 11.82 -22.26 7.22
CA ARG A 351 11.64 -22.38 5.78
C ARG A 351 12.72 -23.27 5.14
N SER A 352 12.37 -23.93 4.03
CA SER A 352 13.34 -24.68 3.20
C SER A 352 14.22 -23.73 2.39
N GLN A 353 15.37 -24.22 1.89
CA GLN A 353 16.39 -23.37 1.29
C GLN A 353 15.96 -22.62 0.03
N GLU A 354 15.10 -23.24 -0.77
CA GLU A 354 14.50 -22.68 -1.99
C GLU A 354 13.51 -21.58 -1.69
N GLY A 355 13.02 -21.64 -0.47
CA GLY A 355 11.99 -20.80 0.04
C GLY A 355 12.42 -19.47 0.62
N PHE A 356 13.71 -19.31 0.74
CA PHE A 356 14.24 -18.12 1.32
C PHE A 356 13.90 -16.89 0.47
N PHE A 357 13.81 -15.73 1.11
CA PHE A 357 13.63 -14.43 0.48
C PHE A 357 14.59 -14.25 -0.71
N VAL A 358 15.80 -14.76 -0.58
CA VAL A 358 16.72 -15.07 -1.67
C VAL A 358 17.00 -16.56 -1.70
N MET A 359 16.45 -17.20 -2.73
CA MET A 359 16.52 -18.64 -2.96
C MET A 359 17.95 -19.17 -2.77
N TYR A 360 18.05 -20.30 -2.07
CA TYR A 360 19.29 -21.04 -1.79
C TYR A 360 20.33 -20.28 -0.95
N ASN A 361 20.02 -19.09 -0.44
CA ASN A 361 20.97 -18.31 0.36
C ASN A 361 20.34 -17.80 1.66
N PHE A 362 20.47 -18.59 2.73
CA PHE A 362 19.95 -18.24 4.05
C PHE A 362 20.54 -16.93 4.59
N GLY A 363 21.87 -16.80 4.55
CA GLY A 363 22.56 -15.65 5.13
C GLY A 363 22.16 -14.32 4.47
N LEU A 364 22.07 -14.31 3.15
CA LEU A 364 21.64 -13.15 2.38
C LEU A 364 20.15 -12.84 2.62
N SER A 365 19.31 -13.86 2.71
CA SER A 365 17.89 -13.70 2.99
C SER A 365 17.62 -13.05 4.34
N ILE A 366 18.23 -13.59 5.39
CA ILE A 366 18.16 -13.00 6.74
C ILE A 366 18.73 -11.58 6.74
N ALA A 367 19.87 -11.34 6.08
CA ALA A 367 20.45 -10.02 5.99
C ALA A 367 19.51 -9.01 5.32
N LEU A 368 18.83 -9.37 4.23
CA LEU A 368 17.86 -8.49 3.55
C LEU A 368 16.59 -8.27 4.37
N ILE A 369 16.06 -9.29 5.04
CA ILE A 369 14.92 -9.15 5.97
C ILE A 369 15.26 -8.18 7.10
N VAL A 370 16.45 -8.32 7.71
CA VAL A 370 16.91 -7.41 8.77
C VAL A 370 17.11 -6.00 8.23
N LEU A 371 17.76 -5.84 7.07
CA LEU A 371 18.02 -4.53 6.47
C LEU A 371 16.72 -3.80 6.13
N THR A 372 15.74 -4.49 5.56
CA THR A 372 14.44 -3.89 5.23
C THR A 372 13.59 -3.64 6.48
N GLY A 373 13.72 -4.46 7.53
CA GLY A 373 13.14 -4.17 8.84
C GLY A 373 13.74 -2.91 9.48
N LEU A 374 15.07 -2.76 9.45
CA LEU A 374 15.78 -1.57 9.91
C LEU A 374 15.39 -0.33 9.10
N PHE A 375 15.21 -0.46 7.79
CA PHE A 375 14.66 0.61 6.96
C PHE A 375 13.27 1.06 7.46
N GLY A 376 12.39 0.11 7.81
CA GLY A 376 11.10 0.40 8.45
C GLY A 376 11.25 1.18 9.75
N LEU A 377 12.18 0.78 10.63
CA LEU A 377 12.48 1.49 11.88
C LEU A 377 13.01 2.91 11.64
N ILE A 378 13.92 3.08 10.69
CA ILE A 378 14.45 4.38 10.28
C ILE A 378 13.30 5.26 9.76
N LEU A 379 12.40 4.72 8.93
CA LEU A 379 11.22 5.45 8.47
C LEU A 379 10.33 5.91 9.63
N ILE A 380 10.11 5.08 10.64
CA ILE A 380 9.35 5.46 11.85
C ILE A 380 10.02 6.65 12.55
N ILE A 381 11.33 6.55 12.82
CA ILE A 381 12.09 7.60 13.51
C ILE A 381 12.08 8.89 12.69
N LEU A 382 12.33 8.80 11.38
CA LEU A 382 12.30 9.93 10.47
C LEU A 382 10.92 10.59 10.42
N ALA A 383 9.86 9.80 10.26
CA ALA A 383 8.48 10.30 10.19
C ALA A 383 8.05 10.95 11.51
N GLN A 384 8.40 10.34 12.65
CA GLN A 384 7.99 10.82 13.96
C GLN A 384 8.82 12.01 14.44
N PHE A 385 10.12 12.09 14.16
CA PHE A 385 11.01 13.06 14.82
C PHE A 385 11.75 14.02 13.90
N ILE A 386 11.87 13.76 12.59
CA ILE A 386 12.74 14.56 11.71
C ILE A 386 11.96 15.21 10.57
N SER A 387 11.26 14.42 9.76
CA SER A 387 10.43 14.87 8.64
C SER A 387 9.49 16.02 9.00
N PRO A 388 8.83 16.05 10.18
CA PRO A 388 7.94 17.13 10.58
C PRO A 388 8.58 18.52 10.57
N TYR A 389 9.87 18.60 10.91
CA TYR A 389 10.61 19.86 10.99
C TYR A 389 11.20 20.27 9.64
N LEU A 390 11.39 19.33 8.71
CA LEU A 390 12.06 19.59 7.43
C LEU A 390 11.08 19.68 6.25
N THR A 391 10.06 18.82 6.22
CA THR A 391 9.23 18.61 5.03
C THR A 391 7.89 19.34 5.10
N ARG A 392 7.39 19.66 6.30
CA ARG A 392 6.04 20.24 6.48
C ARG A 392 5.91 21.66 5.96
N ARG A 393 4.81 21.96 5.28
CA ARG A 393 4.51 23.28 4.72
C ARG A 393 3.11 23.72 5.11
N PRO A 394 2.86 25.04 5.27
CA PRO A 394 1.50 25.54 5.48
C PRO A 394 0.62 25.21 4.26
N GLY A 395 -0.69 25.10 4.49
CA GLY A 395 -1.68 24.74 3.47
C GLY A 395 -1.61 23.29 2.94
N CYS A 396 -0.77 22.44 3.55
CA CYS A 396 -0.70 21.01 3.25
C CYS A 396 -1.40 20.17 4.32
N ILE A 397 -1.84 18.98 3.92
CA ILE A 397 -2.55 18.03 4.78
C ILE A 397 -1.60 16.90 5.17
N TYR A 398 -1.40 16.74 6.47
CA TYR A 398 -0.59 15.69 7.10
C TYR A 398 -1.48 14.85 8.02
N GLU A 399 -1.27 14.93 9.35
CA GLU A 399 -2.18 14.35 10.35
C GLU A 399 -3.52 15.07 10.38
N LYS A 400 -3.47 16.38 10.10
CA LYS A 400 -4.58 17.31 10.02
C LYS A 400 -4.30 18.34 8.92
N PRO A 401 -5.29 19.12 8.46
CA PRO A 401 -5.03 20.26 7.59
C PRO A 401 -4.24 21.33 8.35
N TYR A 402 -3.11 21.77 7.79
CA TYR A 402 -2.33 22.86 8.37
C TYR A 402 -2.87 24.18 7.82
N PHE A 403 -2.85 25.23 8.64
CA PHE A 403 -3.37 26.53 8.23
C PHE A 403 -2.69 27.07 6.96
N TYR A 404 -3.42 27.90 6.23
CA TYR A 404 -2.92 28.65 5.09
C TYR A 404 -2.31 29.98 5.55
N THR A 405 -1.21 30.39 4.94
CA THR A 405 -0.69 31.77 5.05
C THR A 405 -1.15 32.58 3.84
N GLU A 406 -1.25 33.90 3.95
CA GLU A 406 -1.70 34.77 2.85
C GLU A 406 -0.86 34.57 1.59
N GLN A 407 0.47 34.48 1.74
CA GLN A 407 1.40 34.17 0.64
C GLN A 407 1.06 32.86 -0.10
N ILE A 408 0.60 31.83 0.61
CA ILE A 408 0.23 30.55 0.00
C ILE A 408 -1.15 30.64 -0.65
N VAL A 409 -2.07 31.40 -0.07
CA VAL A 409 -3.38 31.69 -0.69
C VAL A 409 -3.17 32.44 -2.00
N GLU A 410 -2.33 33.47 -2.01
CA GLU A 410 -1.93 34.20 -3.22
C GLU A 410 -1.23 33.30 -4.24
N GLU A 411 -0.29 32.44 -3.84
CA GLU A 411 0.37 31.50 -4.75
C GLU A 411 -0.63 30.50 -5.38
N VAL A 412 -1.60 30.03 -4.60
CA VAL A 412 -2.66 29.12 -5.07
C VAL A 412 -3.61 29.84 -6.03
N ILE A 413 -4.04 31.05 -5.68
CA ILE A 413 -4.89 31.90 -6.54
C ILE A 413 -4.16 32.19 -7.86
N ASN A 414 -2.88 32.59 -7.80
CA ASN A 414 -2.06 32.89 -8.97
C ASN A 414 -1.76 31.66 -9.84
N LYS A 415 -1.60 30.46 -9.25
CA LYS A 415 -1.48 29.21 -10.02
C LYS A 415 -2.80 28.80 -10.66
N SER A 416 -3.91 28.93 -9.93
CA SER A 416 -5.25 28.62 -10.42
C SER A 416 -5.62 29.54 -11.58
N SER A 417 -5.46 30.86 -11.43
CA SER A 417 -5.73 31.86 -12.46
C SER A 417 -4.90 31.63 -13.72
N ASN A 418 -3.59 31.35 -13.60
CA ASN A 418 -2.73 31.01 -14.73
C ASN A 418 -3.14 29.71 -15.44
N SER A 419 -3.63 28.71 -14.70
CA SER A 419 -4.10 27.45 -15.28
C SER A 419 -5.42 27.61 -16.02
N ILE A 420 -6.35 28.40 -15.49
CA ILE A 420 -7.64 28.75 -16.10
C ILE A 420 -7.39 29.57 -17.36
N PHE A 421 -6.50 30.54 -17.30
CA PHE A 421 -6.11 31.38 -18.44
C PHE A 421 -5.49 30.55 -19.57
N LYS A 422 -4.56 29.62 -19.25
CA LYS A 422 -4.00 28.68 -20.24
C LYS A 422 -5.08 27.78 -20.87
N LYS A 423 -6.03 27.30 -20.08
CA LYS A 423 -7.13 26.44 -20.57
C LYS A 423 -8.08 27.21 -21.48
N SER A 424 -8.43 28.44 -21.13
CA SER A 424 -9.22 29.37 -21.96
C SER A 424 -8.55 29.65 -23.30
N LYS A 425 -7.26 30.02 -23.30
CA LYS A 425 -6.49 30.28 -24.54
C LYS A 425 -6.46 29.06 -25.48
N LYS A 426 -6.30 27.86 -24.93
CA LYS A 426 -6.27 26.61 -25.71
C LYS A 426 -7.62 26.30 -26.35
N VAL A 427 -8.73 26.55 -25.64
CA VAL A 427 -10.09 26.38 -26.19
C VAL A 427 -10.35 27.40 -27.30
N GLU A 428 -9.93 28.64 -27.12
CA GLU A 428 -10.08 29.69 -28.14
C GLU A 428 -9.28 29.39 -29.41
N GLN A 429 -8.03 28.95 -29.28
CA GLN A 429 -7.21 28.51 -30.42
C GLN A 429 -7.84 27.34 -31.19
N SER A 430 -8.37 26.33 -30.48
CA SER A 430 -9.04 25.19 -31.14
C SER A 430 -10.29 25.61 -31.93
N LYS A 431 -11.07 26.58 -31.44
CA LYS A 431 -12.23 27.13 -32.15
C LYS A 431 -11.82 27.93 -33.39
N ILE A 432 -10.70 28.65 -33.33
CA ILE A 432 -10.14 29.40 -34.47
C ILE A 432 -9.66 28.44 -35.56
N GLU A 433 -8.94 27.37 -35.18
CA GLU A 433 -8.48 26.34 -36.13
C GLU A 433 -9.66 25.61 -36.81
N GLU A 434 -10.70 25.27 -36.05
CA GLU A 434 -11.91 24.65 -36.60
C GLU A 434 -12.64 25.57 -37.60
N LYS A 435 -12.76 26.86 -37.28
CA LYS A 435 -13.31 27.87 -38.20
C LYS A 435 -12.45 28.02 -39.46
N ARG A 436 -11.12 28.03 -39.33
CA ARG A 436 -10.19 28.12 -40.45
C ARG A 436 -10.30 26.90 -41.36
N LYS A 437 -10.42 25.70 -40.79
CA LYS A 437 -10.62 24.46 -41.56
C LYS A 437 -11.94 24.49 -42.34
N LYS A 438 -13.05 24.89 -41.70
CA LYS A 438 -14.35 25.05 -42.38
C LYS A 438 -14.30 26.10 -43.51
N ALA A 439 -13.56 27.18 -43.33
CA ALA A 439 -13.38 28.20 -44.36
C ALA A 439 -12.56 27.69 -45.57
N LEU A 440 -11.51 26.92 -45.32
CA LEU A 440 -10.70 26.28 -46.37
C LEU A 440 -11.50 25.24 -47.15
N GLU A 441 -12.27 24.39 -46.48
CA GLU A 441 -13.18 23.43 -47.13
C GLU A 441 -14.24 24.13 -48.00
N LYS A 442 -14.75 25.29 -47.55
CA LYS A 442 -15.69 26.10 -48.35
C LYS A 442 -15.02 26.74 -49.57
N LEU A 443 -13.78 27.22 -49.44
CA LEU A 443 -12.99 27.75 -50.55
C LEU A 443 -12.68 26.66 -51.61
N GLU A 444 -12.31 25.45 -51.18
CA GLU A 444 -12.10 24.32 -52.09
C GLU A 444 -13.36 23.89 -52.84
N LYS A 445 -14.53 23.96 -52.18
CA LYS A 445 -15.82 23.69 -52.85
C LYS A 445 -16.13 24.75 -53.90
N LEU A 446 -15.90 26.02 -53.59
CA LEU A 446 -16.12 27.13 -54.53
C LEU A 446 -15.14 27.11 -55.70
N SER A 447 -13.87 26.75 -55.50
CA SER A 447 -12.89 26.63 -56.59
C SER A 447 -13.22 25.47 -57.53
N LYS A 448 -13.69 24.33 -56.99
CA LYS A 448 -14.19 23.21 -57.80
C LYS A 448 -15.43 23.57 -58.62
N GLN A 449 -16.35 24.36 -58.07
CA GLN A 449 -17.53 24.86 -58.80
C GLN A 449 -17.15 25.85 -59.91
N ASN A 450 -16.18 26.75 -59.67
CA ASN A 450 -15.70 27.70 -60.68
C ASN A 450 -14.91 27.05 -61.82
N ASN A 451 -14.15 25.99 -61.56
CA ASN A 451 -13.47 25.23 -62.62
C ASN A 451 -14.47 24.43 -63.47
N SER A 452 -15.48 23.83 -62.84
CA SER A 452 -16.57 23.13 -63.54
C SER A 452 -17.41 24.05 -64.45
N SER A 453 -17.52 25.34 -64.14
CA SER A 453 -18.28 26.30 -64.95
C SER A 453 -17.44 26.93 -66.06
N LYS A 454 -16.10 26.97 -65.92
CA LYS A 454 -15.19 27.34 -67.02
C LYS A 454 -15.06 26.24 -68.07
N ASP A 455 -15.15 24.98 -67.68
CA ASP A 455 -15.13 23.84 -68.62
C ASP A 455 -16.45 23.67 -69.40
N GLN A 456 -17.53 24.37 -69.01
CA GLN A 456 -18.80 24.43 -69.75
C GLN A 456 -18.91 25.63 -70.71
N GLN A 457 -17.92 26.54 -70.72
CA GLN A 457 -17.88 27.74 -71.57
C GLN A 457 -16.78 27.70 -72.66
N LYS A 458 -16.12 26.56 -72.83
CA LYS A 458 -15.28 26.22 -73.99
C LYS A 458 -15.96 25.10 -74.76
#